data_AF-A0A2R6JPD5-F1
#
_entry.id   AF-A0A2R6JPD5-F1
#
_cell.length_a   1.000
_cell.length_b   1.000
_cell.length_c   1.000
_cell.angle_alpha   90.00
_cell.angle_beta   90.00
_cell.angle_gamma   90.00
#
_symmetry.space_group_name_H-M   'P 1'
#
loop_
_entity.id
_entity.type
_entity.pdbx_description
1 polymer ?
#
loop_
_entity_poly.entity_id
_entity_poly.type
_entity_poly.pdbx_seq_one_letter_code
_entity_poly.pdbx_strand_id
1 'polypeptide(L)'
;MRVCRHITGMDEIPDRLRVAVGDEPAIETIDIGGGDALVVTPEETYLYRSEGLLSDESVTAYPHDVDRFAVESGRRKNAIVLESFDSEREFTVPAGVTDVVVAAMLEGVLRTTGVVDPDEAVRAQFRFSDLTLVVTEEKLFKHVGPSVWNEDFEMFDYDSLTDLDFEEGSVATQVVVEVQGRQHRVKVPNEQAGRVQRAVQSAVFEHHGVSSLGGLREEVGTEEPESGSEPGSAGPGAVSDPSPEMDSEMDSGTDDSGGVDWSPPADQGVTDPRSRPTGPEADAHSAAVGDRTAGRAADAGGDAAGTDTESLKKRVETLEAQLERQNDLLESQGETIEQLVEELRRGR
;
A
#
# COMPACT_ATOMS: atom_id res chain seq x y z
N MET A 1 -12.18 -30.10 5.29
CA MET A 1 -11.03 -29.39 4.72
C MET A 1 -10.91 -29.83 3.26
N ARG A 2 -11.58 -29.13 2.33
CA ARG A 2 -11.38 -29.39 0.90
C ARG A 2 -10.14 -28.61 0.51
N VAL A 3 -9.12 -29.34 0.08
CA VAL A 3 -7.86 -28.79 -0.42
C VAL A 3 -8.19 -28.04 -1.70
N CYS A 4 -7.86 -26.74 -1.77
CA CYS A 4 -7.87 -26.00 -3.02
C CYS A 4 -6.96 -26.74 -3.99
N ARG A 5 -7.50 -27.12 -5.16
CA ARG A 5 -6.70 -27.79 -6.18
C ARG A 5 -6.00 -26.68 -6.96
N HIS A 6 -4.69 -26.52 -6.76
CA HIS A 6 -3.87 -25.74 -7.68
C HIS A 6 -3.89 -26.44 -9.03
N ILE A 7 -4.30 -25.72 -10.07
CA ILE A 7 -4.19 -26.19 -11.45
C ILE A 7 -2.73 -26.00 -11.83
N THR A 8 -2.04 -27.09 -12.16
CA THR A 8 -0.58 -27.03 -12.39
C THR A 8 -0.34 -26.82 -13.88
N GLY A 9 -0.46 -25.58 -14.34
CA GLY A 9 -0.07 -25.14 -15.69
C GLY A 9 -1.22 -24.66 -16.59
N MET A 10 -0.89 -23.72 -17.50
CA MET A 10 -1.82 -23.13 -18.50
C MET A 10 -2.37 -24.14 -19.54
N ASP A 11 -1.87 -25.38 -19.56
CA ASP A 11 -2.39 -26.45 -20.41
C ASP A 11 -3.68 -27.10 -19.87
N GLU A 12 -3.98 -26.93 -18.58
CA GLU A 12 -5.19 -27.48 -17.94
C GLU A 12 -6.39 -26.52 -17.95
N ILE A 13 -6.21 -25.27 -18.44
CA ILE A 13 -7.28 -24.27 -18.51
C ILE A 13 -8.06 -24.32 -19.85
N PRO A 14 -9.35 -23.93 -19.86
CA PRO A 14 -10.18 -23.89 -21.06
C PRO A 14 -9.59 -23.03 -22.19
N ASP A 15 -9.80 -23.43 -23.44
CA ASP A 15 -9.22 -22.76 -24.62
C ASP A 15 -9.60 -21.27 -24.70
N ARG A 16 -10.83 -20.91 -24.34
CA ARG A 16 -11.25 -19.49 -24.32
C ARG A 16 -10.45 -18.67 -23.32
N LEU A 17 -10.20 -19.22 -22.13
CA LEU A 17 -9.40 -18.55 -21.12
C LEU A 17 -7.94 -18.42 -21.58
N ARG A 18 -7.38 -19.48 -22.18
CA ARG A 18 -6.02 -19.44 -22.74
C ARG A 18 -5.86 -18.41 -23.85
N VAL A 19 -6.84 -18.30 -24.75
CA VAL A 19 -6.85 -17.29 -25.82
C VAL A 19 -6.97 -15.87 -25.26
N ALA A 20 -7.74 -15.68 -24.20
CA ALA A 20 -7.89 -14.36 -23.56
C ALA A 20 -6.61 -13.91 -22.85
N VAL A 21 -5.97 -14.82 -22.11
CA VAL A 21 -4.69 -14.55 -21.40
C VAL A 21 -3.53 -14.32 -22.38
N GLY A 22 -3.54 -15.01 -23.52
CA GLY A 22 -2.47 -14.89 -24.51
C GLY A 22 -1.15 -15.52 -24.03
N ASP A 23 -0.04 -14.85 -24.31
CA ASP A 23 1.33 -15.31 -24.00
C ASP A 23 1.87 -14.75 -22.67
N GLU A 24 1.03 -14.06 -21.90
CA GLU A 24 1.43 -13.45 -20.63
C GLU A 24 1.66 -14.53 -19.56
N PRO A 25 2.77 -14.48 -18.79
CA PRO A 25 3.03 -15.46 -17.75
C PRO A 25 1.98 -15.36 -16.64
N ALA A 26 1.33 -16.49 -16.32
CA ALA A 26 0.43 -16.56 -15.17
C ALA A 26 1.22 -16.50 -13.86
N ILE A 27 0.85 -15.58 -12.99
CA ILE A 27 1.25 -15.55 -11.56
C ILE A 27 0.64 -16.76 -10.87
N GLU A 28 -0.67 -16.97 -11.06
CA GLU A 28 -1.40 -18.06 -10.41
C GLU A 28 -2.61 -18.49 -11.26
N THR A 29 -2.95 -19.78 -11.21
CA THR A 29 -4.16 -20.34 -11.83
C THR A 29 -5.01 -21.07 -10.78
N ILE A 30 -6.23 -20.58 -10.56
CA ILE A 30 -7.05 -20.93 -9.39
C ILE A 30 -8.38 -21.54 -9.83
N ASP A 31 -8.65 -22.77 -9.41
CA ASP A 31 -9.98 -23.39 -9.50
C ASP A 31 -10.90 -22.79 -8.43
N ILE A 32 -11.92 -22.03 -8.86
CA ILE A 32 -12.91 -21.41 -7.96
C ILE A 32 -14.21 -22.24 -7.87
N GLY A 33 -14.21 -23.44 -8.43
CA GLY A 33 -15.25 -24.44 -8.32
C GLY A 33 -16.38 -24.30 -9.32
N GLY A 34 -17.07 -25.41 -9.60
CA GLY A 34 -18.19 -25.43 -10.53
C GLY A 34 -17.80 -25.41 -12.01
N GLY A 35 -16.50 -25.54 -12.32
CA GLY A 35 -15.95 -25.37 -13.67
C GLY A 35 -15.40 -23.97 -13.92
N ASP A 36 -15.60 -23.04 -12.98
CA ASP A 36 -15.09 -21.68 -13.05
C ASP A 36 -13.60 -21.63 -12.63
N ALA A 37 -12.84 -20.72 -13.23
CA ALA A 37 -11.40 -20.56 -12.96
C ALA A 37 -10.99 -19.09 -12.97
N LEU A 38 -9.89 -18.77 -12.30
CA LEU A 38 -9.20 -17.50 -12.39
C LEU A 38 -7.77 -17.73 -12.89
N VAL A 39 -7.32 -16.88 -13.80
CA VAL A 39 -5.90 -16.74 -14.14
C VAL A 39 -5.48 -15.34 -13.79
N VAL A 40 -4.49 -15.22 -12.93
CA VAL A 40 -3.91 -13.92 -12.55
C VAL A 40 -2.59 -13.76 -13.29
N THR A 41 -2.46 -12.67 -14.01
CA THR A 41 -1.24 -12.26 -14.73
C THR A 41 -0.68 -10.97 -14.09
N PRO A 42 0.53 -10.52 -14.46
CA PRO A 42 1.02 -9.21 -14.04
C PRO A 42 0.00 -8.10 -14.29
N GLU A 43 -0.51 -7.92 -15.51
CA GLU A 43 -1.33 -6.75 -15.87
C GLU A 43 -2.83 -6.92 -15.57
N GLU A 44 -3.36 -8.15 -15.66
CA GLU A 44 -4.80 -8.40 -15.51
C GLU A 44 -5.14 -9.70 -14.78
N THR A 45 -6.34 -9.76 -14.21
CA THR A 45 -6.98 -10.99 -13.74
C THR A 45 -8.12 -11.39 -14.67
N TYR A 46 -8.09 -12.64 -15.14
CA TYR A 46 -9.10 -13.20 -16.03
C TYR A 46 -10.00 -14.19 -15.29
N LEU A 47 -11.28 -13.85 -15.19
CA LEU A 47 -12.32 -14.71 -14.62
C LEU A 47 -13.02 -15.50 -15.71
N TYR A 48 -12.84 -16.81 -15.70
CA TYR A 48 -13.60 -17.74 -16.50
C TYR A 48 -14.83 -18.25 -15.76
N ARG A 49 -16.00 -18.08 -16.37
CA ARG A 49 -17.26 -18.69 -15.94
C ARG A 49 -17.63 -19.80 -16.92
N SER A 50 -17.80 -21.00 -16.40
CA SER A 50 -18.25 -22.14 -17.17
C SER A 50 -19.70 -21.99 -17.63
N GLU A 51 -20.06 -22.69 -18.72
CA GLU A 51 -21.44 -22.72 -19.21
C GLU A 51 -22.37 -23.32 -18.15
N GLY A 52 -23.41 -22.56 -17.80
CA GLY A 52 -24.46 -22.96 -16.87
C GLY A 52 -25.81 -23.11 -17.56
N LEU A 53 -26.81 -23.56 -16.81
CA LEU A 53 -28.18 -23.75 -17.32
C LEU A 53 -28.84 -22.46 -17.87
N LEU A 54 -28.33 -21.29 -17.45
CA LEU A 54 -28.90 -19.97 -17.73
C LEU A 54 -27.87 -18.98 -18.26
N SER A 55 -26.62 -19.39 -18.44
CA SER A 55 -25.52 -18.48 -18.76
C SER A 55 -24.51 -19.19 -19.65
N ASP A 56 -24.13 -18.54 -20.73
CA ASP A 56 -23.10 -19.04 -21.62
C ASP A 56 -21.71 -18.92 -20.96
N GLU A 57 -20.77 -19.71 -21.46
CA GLU A 57 -19.36 -19.62 -21.12
C GLU A 57 -18.82 -18.20 -21.39
N SER A 58 -18.14 -17.60 -20.41
CA SER A 58 -17.59 -16.24 -20.53
C SER A 58 -16.21 -16.09 -19.89
N VAL A 59 -15.47 -15.10 -20.38
CA VAL A 59 -14.20 -14.63 -19.79
C VAL A 59 -14.32 -13.12 -19.59
N THR A 60 -14.00 -12.66 -18.38
CA THR A 60 -13.96 -11.24 -18.04
C THR A 60 -12.59 -10.88 -17.51
N ALA A 61 -11.97 -9.82 -18.06
CA ALA A 61 -10.70 -9.28 -17.60
C ALA A 61 -10.90 -8.15 -16.57
N TYR A 62 -10.02 -8.12 -15.58
CA TYR A 62 -9.98 -7.16 -14.49
C TYR A 62 -8.57 -6.59 -14.41
N PRO A 63 -8.34 -5.35 -14.90
CA PRO A 63 -7.02 -4.73 -14.88
C PRO A 63 -6.48 -4.55 -13.45
N HIS A 64 -5.15 -4.60 -13.31
CA HIS A 64 -4.45 -4.35 -12.06
C HIS A 64 -3.97 -2.90 -11.89
N ASP A 65 -4.15 -2.04 -12.89
CA ASP A 65 -3.97 -0.59 -12.76
C ASP A 65 -5.17 0.02 -12.00
N VAL A 66 -5.10 -0.09 -10.67
CA VAL A 66 -6.18 0.28 -9.75
C VAL A 66 -5.69 1.19 -8.64
N ASP A 67 -6.57 2.10 -8.23
CA ASP A 67 -6.38 3.00 -7.10
C ASP A 67 -6.77 2.31 -5.78
N ARG A 68 -7.75 1.40 -5.84
CA ARG A 68 -8.28 0.66 -4.68
C ARG A 68 -8.44 -0.82 -4.97
N PHE A 69 -8.04 -1.63 -4.00
CA PHE A 69 -8.22 -3.06 -3.98
C PHE A 69 -8.79 -3.49 -2.63
N ALA A 70 -10.05 -3.91 -2.61
CA ALA A 70 -10.76 -4.26 -1.39
C ALA A 70 -11.35 -5.67 -1.45
N VAL A 71 -11.52 -6.25 -0.26
CA VAL A 71 -12.14 -7.57 -0.09
C VAL A 71 -13.31 -7.44 0.88
N GLU A 72 -14.51 -7.61 0.37
CA GLU A 72 -15.71 -7.63 1.21
C GLU A 72 -16.05 -9.06 1.62
N SER A 73 -16.07 -9.28 2.93
CA SER A 73 -16.29 -10.61 3.50
C SER A 73 -17.78 -10.98 3.48
N GLY A 74 -18.10 -12.11 2.86
CA GLY A 74 -19.44 -12.68 2.86
C GLY A 74 -19.49 -14.06 3.52
N ARG A 75 -20.71 -14.59 3.71
CA ARG A 75 -20.90 -15.87 4.44
C ARG A 75 -20.32 -17.09 3.71
N ARG A 76 -20.25 -17.05 2.37
CA ARG A 76 -19.83 -18.19 1.53
C ARG A 76 -18.86 -17.80 0.43
N LYS A 77 -19.03 -16.59 -0.09
CA LYS A 77 -18.19 -15.97 -1.09
C LYS A 77 -17.79 -14.60 -0.57
N ASN A 78 -16.60 -14.17 -0.94
CA ASN A 78 -16.13 -12.82 -0.71
C ASN A 78 -16.15 -12.08 -2.05
N ALA A 79 -16.42 -10.78 -2.01
CA ALA A 79 -16.30 -9.91 -3.17
C ALA A 79 -14.91 -9.31 -3.22
N ILE A 80 -14.32 -9.30 -4.40
CA ILE A 80 -13.11 -8.56 -4.74
C ILE A 80 -13.57 -7.31 -5.48
N VAL A 81 -13.20 -6.15 -4.95
CA VAL A 81 -13.57 -4.84 -5.49
C VAL A 81 -12.31 -4.15 -5.95
N LEU A 82 -12.32 -3.70 -7.20
CA LEU A 82 -11.25 -2.98 -7.87
C LEU A 82 -11.81 -1.62 -8.28
N GLU A 83 -11.25 -0.53 -7.78
CA GLU A 83 -11.64 0.82 -8.18
C GLU A 83 -10.45 1.53 -8.81
N SER A 84 -10.71 2.17 -9.94
CA SER A 84 -9.82 3.09 -10.65
C SER A 84 -10.57 4.41 -10.85
N PHE A 85 -9.87 5.49 -11.18
CA PHE A 85 -10.47 6.83 -11.37
C PHE A 85 -11.75 6.86 -12.26
N ASP A 86 -11.86 5.99 -13.26
CA ASP A 86 -12.97 5.96 -14.20
C ASP A 86 -13.90 4.74 -14.09
N SER A 87 -13.57 3.76 -13.24
CA SER A 87 -14.27 2.49 -13.21
C SER A 87 -14.20 1.78 -11.87
N GLU A 88 -15.30 1.10 -11.53
CA GLU A 88 -15.41 0.19 -10.39
C GLU A 88 -15.81 -1.17 -10.93
N ARG A 89 -15.04 -2.20 -10.60
CA ARG A 89 -15.27 -3.58 -11.01
C ARG A 89 -15.31 -4.49 -9.81
N GLU A 90 -16.27 -5.42 -9.81
CA GLU A 90 -16.44 -6.39 -8.74
C GLU A 90 -16.56 -7.80 -9.31
N PHE A 91 -16.00 -8.78 -8.59
CA PHE A 91 -16.36 -10.18 -8.77
C PHE A 91 -16.31 -10.95 -7.45
N THR A 92 -16.99 -12.10 -7.41
CA THR A 92 -17.05 -12.94 -6.20
C THR A 92 -16.33 -14.27 -6.36
N VAL A 93 -15.61 -14.65 -5.30
CA VAL A 93 -14.88 -15.91 -5.19
C VAL A 93 -15.30 -16.67 -3.92
N PRO A 94 -15.27 -18.01 -3.89
CA PRO A 94 -15.51 -18.76 -2.67
C PRO A 94 -14.56 -18.34 -1.54
N ALA A 95 -15.06 -18.26 -0.31
CA ALA A 95 -14.27 -17.81 0.83
C ALA A 95 -13.00 -18.65 1.08
N GLY A 96 -12.98 -19.92 0.66
CA GLY A 96 -11.84 -20.81 0.84
C GLY A 96 -10.66 -20.56 -0.11
N VAL A 97 -10.85 -19.78 -1.19
CA VAL A 97 -9.80 -19.44 -2.16
C VAL A 97 -9.44 -17.96 -2.13
N THR A 98 -10.17 -17.13 -1.37
CA THR A 98 -10.00 -15.67 -1.35
C THR A 98 -8.57 -15.25 -1.06
N ASP A 99 -7.92 -15.82 -0.04
CA ASP A 99 -6.57 -15.40 0.33
C ASP A 99 -5.54 -15.69 -0.77
N VAL A 100 -5.72 -16.77 -1.54
CA VAL A 100 -4.85 -17.11 -2.69
C VAL A 100 -5.09 -16.13 -3.84
N VAL A 101 -6.35 -15.83 -4.14
CA VAL A 101 -6.73 -14.85 -5.18
C VAL A 101 -6.16 -13.48 -4.83
N VAL A 102 -6.36 -13.03 -3.59
CA VAL A 102 -5.88 -11.74 -3.09
C VAL A 102 -4.36 -11.65 -3.16
N ALA A 103 -3.65 -12.70 -2.77
CA ALA A 103 -2.20 -12.74 -2.85
C ALA A 103 -1.69 -12.56 -4.27
N ALA A 104 -2.21 -13.36 -5.21
CA ALA A 104 -1.80 -13.30 -6.61
C ALA A 104 -2.16 -11.95 -7.26
N MET A 105 -3.36 -11.42 -6.99
CA MET A 105 -3.79 -10.13 -7.56
C MET A 105 -2.95 -8.98 -7.05
N LEU A 106 -2.65 -8.93 -5.74
CA LEU A 106 -1.80 -7.86 -5.21
C LEU A 106 -0.37 -7.94 -5.76
N GLU A 107 0.17 -9.14 -6.00
CA GLU A 107 1.43 -9.29 -6.72
C GLU A 107 1.35 -8.71 -8.14
N GLY A 108 0.26 -8.96 -8.87
CA GLY A 108 0.01 -8.33 -10.17
C GLY A 108 -0.08 -6.80 -10.10
N VAL A 109 -0.80 -6.26 -9.12
CA VAL A 109 -0.90 -4.81 -8.88
C VAL A 109 0.46 -4.18 -8.58
N LEU A 110 1.26 -4.80 -7.72
CA LEU A 110 2.61 -4.31 -7.38
C LEU A 110 3.55 -4.31 -8.59
N ARG A 111 3.44 -5.31 -9.49
CA ARG A 111 4.21 -5.35 -10.73
C ARG A 111 3.72 -4.32 -11.76
N THR A 112 2.40 -4.22 -11.94
CA THR A 112 1.79 -3.29 -12.92
C THR A 112 2.15 -1.84 -12.61
N THR A 113 2.18 -1.49 -11.33
CA THR A 113 2.54 -0.14 -10.87
C THR A 113 4.04 0.12 -10.83
N GLY A 114 4.87 -0.89 -11.12
CA GLY A 114 6.33 -0.78 -11.14
C GLY A 114 6.97 -0.65 -9.76
N VAL A 115 6.24 -1.04 -8.71
CA VAL A 115 6.70 -0.98 -7.33
C VAL A 115 7.61 -2.17 -7.00
N VAL A 116 7.29 -3.34 -7.57
CA VAL A 116 8.11 -4.55 -7.53
C VAL A 116 8.64 -4.80 -8.94
N ASP A 117 9.94 -5.08 -9.06
CA ASP A 117 10.54 -5.35 -10.36
C ASP A 117 9.94 -6.63 -10.98
N PRO A 118 9.82 -6.72 -12.33
CA PRO A 118 9.20 -7.88 -12.97
C PRO A 118 9.86 -9.22 -12.64
N ASP A 119 11.17 -9.20 -12.39
CA ASP A 119 11.97 -10.37 -12.06
C ASP A 119 12.10 -10.61 -10.54
N GLU A 120 11.64 -9.66 -9.72
CA GLU A 120 11.68 -9.77 -8.26
C GLU A 120 10.57 -10.69 -7.75
N ALA A 121 10.93 -11.67 -6.92
CA ALA A 121 9.95 -12.61 -6.38
C ALA A 121 9.25 -12.07 -5.13
N VAL A 122 7.93 -12.21 -5.07
CA VAL A 122 7.15 -12.02 -3.83
C VAL A 122 7.28 -13.28 -2.97
N ARG A 123 8.01 -13.19 -1.86
CA ARG A 123 8.32 -14.33 -0.97
C ARG A 123 7.17 -14.67 -0.02
N ALA A 124 6.47 -13.66 0.48
CA ALA A 124 5.31 -13.86 1.35
C ALA A 124 4.38 -12.65 1.36
N GLN A 125 3.10 -12.90 1.64
CA GLN A 125 2.10 -11.87 1.89
C GLN A 125 1.28 -12.22 3.12
N PHE A 126 0.99 -11.22 3.95
CA PHE A 126 0.17 -11.35 5.13
C PHE A 126 -0.86 -10.24 5.19
N ARG A 127 -2.10 -10.58 5.56
CA ARG A 127 -3.20 -9.62 5.73
C ARG A 127 -3.78 -9.72 7.13
N PHE A 128 -3.89 -8.58 7.81
CA PHE A 128 -4.31 -8.44 9.20
C PHE A 128 -5.33 -7.31 9.31
N SER A 129 -6.62 -7.64 9.33
CA SER A 129 -7.69 -6.64 9.24
C SER A 129 -7.47 -5.74 8.01
N ASP A 130 -7.05 -4.49 8.21
CA ASP A 130 -6.78 -3.51 7.16
C ASP A 130 -5.28 -3.43 6.79
N LEU A 131 -4.38 -4.06 7.54
CA LEU A 131 -2.94 -4.05 7.27
C LEU A 131 -2.57 -5.21 6.33
N THR A 132 -1.86 -4.91 5.25
CA THR A 132 -1.19 -5.91 4.40
C THR A 132 0.32 -5.71 4.47
N LEU A 133 1.05 -6.80 4.69
CA LEU A 133 2.51 -6.84 4.71
C LEU A 133 2.98 -7.75 3.57
N VAL A 134 3.77 -7.23 2.65
CA VAL A 134 4.35 -7.99 1.54
C VAL A 134 5.87 -8.05 1.72
N VAL A 135 6.42 -9.24 1.67
CA VAL A 135 7.85 -9.52 1.77
C VAL A 135 8.32 -9.98 0.40
N THR A 136 9.20 -9.22 -0.23
CA THR A 136 9.82 -9.58 -1.50
C THR A 136 11.29 -9.92 -1.31
N GLU A 137 12.01 -10.15 -2.40
CA GLU A 137 13.43 -10.43 -2.38
C GLU A 137 14.27 -9.21 -1.99
N GLU A 138 13.85 -8.01 -2.38
CA GLU A 138 14.64 -6.80 -2.16
C GLU A 138 13.96 -5.81 -1.19
N LYS A 139 12.66 -5.96 -0.91
CA LYS A 139 11.86 -4.94 -0.22
C LYS A 139 10.83 -5.53 0.75
N LEU A 140 10.47 -4.71 1.73
CA LEU A 140 9.31 -4.93 2.60
C LEU A 140 8.28 -3.84 2.37
N PHE A 141 7.04 -4.23 2.09
CA PHE A 141 5.92 -3.32 1.90
C PHE A 141 4.96 -3.41 3.06
N LYS A 142 4.63 -2.27 3.64
CA LYS A 142 3.56 -2.12 4.60
C LYS A 142 2.45 -1.29 3.95
N HIS A 143 1.26 -1.86 3.88
CA HIS A 143 0.08 -1.22 3.31
C HIS A 143 -1.05 -1.23 4.33
N VAL A 144 -1.78 -0.12 4.50
CA VAL A 144 -2.92 -0.03 5.42
C VAL A 144 -4.15 0.49 4.68
N GLY A 145 -5.24 -0.28 4.69
CA GLY A 145 -6.53 0.09 4.14
C GLY A 145 -6.85 -0.58 2.80
N PRO A 146 -7.93 -0.15 2.14
CA PRO A 146 -8.34 -0.68 0.85
C PRO A 146 -7.73 0.08 -0.35
N SER A 147 -7.30 1.33 -0.15
CA SER A 147 -6.69 2.15 -1.21
C SER A 147 -5.26 1.70 -1.40
N VAL A 148 -4.90 1.10 -2.54
CA VAL A 148 -3.56 0.51 -2.74
C VAL A 148 -2.45 1.55 -2.51
N TRP A 149 -2.74 2.81 -2.86
CA TRP A 149 -1.84 3.94 -2.74
C TRP A 149 -2.43 4.99 -1.82
N ASN A 150 -1.99 5.00 -0.56
CA ASN A 150 -2.31 6.07 0.39
C ASN A 150 -1.05 6.50 1.15
N GLU A 151 -1.21 7.53 1.99
CA GLU A 151 -0.13 8.05 2.83
C GLU A 151 0.44 7.02 3.82
N ASP A 152 -0.31 5.95 4.12
CA ASP A 152 0.09 4.87 5.01
C ASP A 152 0.85 3.74 4.30
N PHE A 153 1.00 3.81 2.98
CA PHE A 153 1.84 2.90 2.22
C PHE A 153 3.32 3.23 2.44
N GLU A 154 4.06 2.28 3.00
CA GLU A 154 5.48 2.42 3.29
C GLU A 154 6.27 1.29 2.62
N MET A 155 7.41 1.66 2.02
CA MET A 155 8.35 0.76 1.37
C MET A 155 9.70 0.82 2.09
N PHE A 156 10.28 -0.33 2.35
CA PHE A 156 11.60 -0.44 2.96
C PHE A 156 12.49 -1.30 2.07
N ASP A 157 13.40 -0.65 1.34
CA ASP A 157 14.45 -1.33 0.59
C ASP A 157 15.44 -1.97 1.57
N TYR A 158 15.77 -3.25 1.38
CA TYR A 158 16.71 -3.95 2.23
C TYR A 158 18.10 -3.32 2.18
N ASP A 159 18.52 -2.78 1.03
CA ASP A 159 19.78 -2.02 0.90
C ASP A 159 19.87 -0.79 1.81
N SER A 160 18.74 -0.22 2.23
CA SER A 160 18.69 0.95 3.11
C SER A 160 18.46 0.61 4.59
N LEU A 161 18.36 -0.68 4.92
CA LEU A 161 17.97 -1.16 6.24
C LEU A 161 19.16 -1.16 7.20
N THR A 162 19.15 -0.30 8.21
CA THR A 162 20.24 -0.19 9.19
C THR A 162 20.09 -1.10 10.39
N ASP A 163 18.85 -1.50 10.73
CA ASP A 163 18.58 -2.51 11.76
C ASP A 163 17.24 -3.21 11.53
N LEU A 164 17.13 -4.43 12.04
CA LEU A 164 15.89 -5.22 12.06
C LEU A 164 15.75 -5.86 13.44
N ASP A 165 14.60 -5.66 14.07
CA ASP A 165 14.27 -6.27 15.35
C ASP A 165 12.81 -6.71 15.45
N PHE A 166 12.52 -7.54 16.45
CA PHE A 166 11.18 -8.07 16.70
C PHE A 166 10.84 -7.94 18.18
N GLU A 167 9.94 -7.01 18.50
CA GLU A 167 9.50 -6.76 19.88
C GLU A 167 8.22 -7.55 20.18
N GLU A 168 8.30 -8.54 21.07
CA GLU A 168 7.12 -9.31 21.50
C GLU A 168 6.24 -8.48 22.46
N GLY A 169 4.97 -8.31 22.09
CA GLY A 169 3.96 -7.66 22.92
C GLY A 169 2.86 -8.62 23.39
N SER A 170 2.05 -8.16 24.35
CA SER A 170 0.95 -8.97 24.91
C SER A 170 -0.14 -9.29 23.88
N VAL A 171 -0.41 -8.38 22.94
CA VAL A 171 -1.45 -8.51 21.91
C VAL A 171 -0.86 -8.75 20.52
N ALA A 172 0.23 -8.05 20.21
CA ALA A 172 0.87 -8.09 18.90
C ALA A 172 2.39 -7.98 19.06
N THR A 173 3.09 -8.67 18.17
CA THR A 173 4.53 -8.53 17.97
C THR A 173 4.77 -7.36 17.03
N GLN A 174 5.79 -6.56 17.28
CA GLN A 174 6.18 -5.47 16.40
C GLN A 174 7.39 -5.90 15.57
N VAL A 175 7.27 -5.83 14.25
CA VAL A 175 8.43 -5.87 13.36
C VAL A 175 8.98 -4.45 13.33
N VAL A 176 10.20 -4.26 13.81
CA VAL A 176 10.87 -2.96 13.87
C VAL A 176 11.92 -2.93 12.78
N VAL A 177 11.76 -2.03 11.82
CA VAL A 177 12.70 -1.83 10.71
C VAL A 177 13.29 -0.43 10.87
N GLU A 178 14.61 -0.33 10.87
CA GLU A 178 15.30 0.96 10.88
C GLU A 178 15.84 1.27 9.49
N VAL A 179 15.47 2.43 8.95
CA VAL A 179 15.91 2.91 7.64
C VAL A 179 16.29 4.38 7.78
N GLN A 180 17.48 4.77 7.32
CA GLN A 180 17.98 6.14 7.40
C GLN A 180 17.89 6.75 8.83
N GLY A 181 18.14 5.95 9.86
CA GLY A 181 18.09 6.36 11.27
C GLY A 181 16.68 6.60 11.81
N ARG A 182 15.63 6.11 11.13
CA ARG A 182 14.23 6.18 11.58
C ARG A 182 13.69 4.78 11.79
N GLN A 183 13.05 4.57 12.95
CA GLN A 183 12.39 3.31 13.26
C GLN A 183 10.95 3.30 12.79
N HIS A 184 10.62 2.28 12.02
CA HIS A 184 9.28 1.96 11.54
C HIS A 184 8.79 0.70 12.22
N ARG A 185 7.54 0.71 12.70
CA ARG A 185 6.95 -0.39 13.49
C ARG A 185 5.71 -0.94 12.80
N VAL A 186 5.72 -2.23 12.51
CA VAL A 186 4.56 -2.95 11.95
C VAL A 186 4.00 -3.89 13.01
N LYS A 187 2.72 -3.68 13.38
CA LYS A 187 2.04 -4.54 14.35
C LYS A 187 1.54 -5.81 13.67
N VAL A 188 1.95 -6.96 14.19
CA VAL A 188 1.59 -8.29 13.71
C VAL A 188 0.86 -9.04 14.83
N PRO A 189 -0.36 -9.54 14.61
CA PRO A 189 -1.04 -10.39 15.57
C PRO A 189 -0.17 -11.58 16.00
N ASN A 190 -0.13 -11.87 17.30
CA ASN A 190 0.79 -12.88 17.86
C ASN A 190 0.64 -14.28 17.23
N GLU A 191 -0.55 -14.64 16.76
CA GLU A 191 -0.82 -15.91 16.07
C GLU A 191 -0.10 -16.05 14.71
N GLN A 192 0.27 -14.95 14.07
CA GLN A 192 1.00 -14.93 12.80
C GLN A 192 2.46 -14.46 12.95
N ALA A 193 2.83 -13.89 14.10
CA ALA A 193 4.16 -13.31 14.35
C ALA A 193 5.31 -14.25 13.95
N GLY A 194 5.25 -15.52 14.37
CA GLY A 194 6.30 -16.50 14.04
C GLY A 194 6.39 -16.87 12.55
N ARG A 195 5.34 -16.65 11.75
CA ARG A 195 5.39 -16.80 10.29
C ARG A 195 5.98 -15.55 9.63
N VAL A 196 5.54 -14.37 10.05
CA VAL A 196 6.07 -13.09 9.56
C VAL A 196 7.56 -12.98 9.84
N GLN A 197 7.97 -13.20 11.08
CA GLN A 197 9.37 -13.14 11.48
C GLN A 197 10.25 -14.05 10.62
N ARG A 198 9.82 -15.29 10.38
CA ARG A 198 10.59 -16.23 9.53
C ARG A 198 10.67 -15.75 8.09
N ALA A 199 9.57 -15.23 7.53
CA ALA A 199 9.54 -14.75 6.15
C ALA A 199 10.46 -13.53 5.98
N VAL A 200 10.31 -12.52 6.84
CA VAL A 200 11.12 -11.30 6.81
C VAL A 200 12.60 -11.63 7.05
N GLN A 201 12.92 -12.41 8.08
CA GLN A 201 14.32 -12.80 8.35
C GLN A 201 14.91 -13.58 7.18
N SER A 202 14.18 -14.55 6.60
CA SER A 202 14.72 -15.32 5.48
C SER A 202 15.02 -14.42 4.28
N ALA A 203 14.10 -13.52 3.93
CA ALA A 203 14.29 -12.61 2.81
C ALA A 203 15.47 -11.65 3.04
N VAL A 204 15.49 -10.95 4.18
CA VAL A 204 16.56 -10.00 4.52
C VAL A 204 17.91 -10.70 4.63
N PHE A 205 17.97 -11.88 5.25
CA PHE A 205 19.23 -12.62 5.39
C PHE A 205 19.74 -13.13 4.05
N GLU A 206 18.85 -13.58 3.16
CA GLU A 206 19.23 -14.01 1.81
C GLU A 206 19.74 -12.84 0.97
N HIS A 207 19.07 -11.68 1.05
CA HIS A 207 19.47 -10.44 0.36
C HIS A 207 20.87 -9.97 0.78
N HIS A 208 21.13 -9.88 2.09
CA HIS A 208 22.43 -9.45 2.62
C HIS A 208 23.47 -10.59 2.71
N GLY A 209 23.12 -11.83 2.33
CA GLY A 209 24.02 -12.98 2.41
C GLY A 209 24.44 -13.37 3.84
N VAL A 210 23.64 -13.03 4.85
CA VAL A 210 23.89 -13.33 6.28
C VAL A 210 23.02 -14.48 6.77
N SER A 211 23.20 -14.92 8.02
CA SER A 211 22.41 -16.01 8.60
C SER A 211 21.83 -15.71 9.99
N SER A 212 21.96 -14.46 10.47
CA SER A 212 21.48 -14.04 11.78
C SER A 212 21.36 -12.51 11.86
N LEU A 213 20.55 -12.02 12.82
CA LEU A 213 20.42 -10.57 13.09
C LEU A 213 21.75 -9.92 13.49
N GLY A 214 22.62 -10.65 14.20
CA GLY A 214 23.96 -10.15 14.54
C GLY A 214 24.82 -9.93 13.30
N GLY A 215 24.82 -10.90 12.38
CA GLY A 215 25.52 -10.77 11.10
C GLY A 215 24.94 -9.66 10.23
N LEU A 216 23.62 -9.46 10.24
CA LEU A 216 22.98 -8.34 9.53
C LEU A 216 23.47 -6.99 10.06
N ARG A 217 23.53 -6.80 11.39
CA ARG A 217 24.02 -5.56 12.00
C ARG A 217 25.50 -5.30 11.70
N GLU A 218 26.31 -6.34 11.60
CA GLU A 218 27.70 -6.21 11.16
C GLU A 218 27.80 -5.78 9.69
N GLU A 219 26.97 -6.36 8.82
CA GLU A 219 26.95 -6.02 7.39
C GLU A 219 26.50 -4.58 7.16
N VAL A 220 25.35 -4.18 7.69
CA VAL A 220 24.79 -2.84 7.40
C VAL A 220 25.34 -1.74 8.32
N GLY A 221 25.87 -2.10 9.48
CA GLY A 221 26.54 -1.15 10.40
C GLY A 221 27.96 -0.74 9.96
N THR A 222 28.52 -1.34 8.90
CA THR A 222 29.89 -1.02 8.43
C THR A 222 29.95 0.23 7.54
N GLU A 223 28.81 0.84 7.18
CA GLU A 223 28.77 2.09 6.39
C GLU A 223 28.67 3.38 7.25
N GLU A 224 29.50 3.52 8.27
CA GLU A 224 29.88 4.87 8.75
C GLU A 224 31.19 5.27 8.08
N PRO A 225 31.30 6.47 7.46
CA PRO A 225 32.59 6.96 6.98
C PRO A 225 33.51 7.01 8.19
N GLU A 226 34.69 6.38 8.08
CA GLU A 226 35.65 6.30 9.16
C GLU A 226 35.77 7.65 9.87
N SER A 227 35.19 7.73 11.07
CA SER A 227 35.45 8.83 11.98
C SER A 227 36.92 8.71 12.31
N GLY A 228 37.72 9.49 11.60
CA GLY A 228 39.16 9.59 11.76
C GLY A 228 39.49 9.88 13.21
N SER A 229 39.68 8.81 13.97
CA SER A 229 40.13 8.86 15.35
C SER A 229 41.63 9.09 15.31
N GLU A 230 42.03 10.35 15.26
CA GLU A 230 43.39 10.73 15.60
C GLU A 230 43.60 10.54 17.12
N PRO A 231 44.58 9.73 17.56
CA PRO A 231 44.87 9.54 18.97
C PRO A 231 45.73 10.72 19.48
N GLY A 232 45.08 11.72 20.06
CA GLY A 232 45.72 12.92 20.62
C GLY A 232 45.95 12.85 22.13
N SER A 233 47.06 12.23 22.53
CA SER A 233 47.87 12.43 23.76
C SER A 233 47.27 13.07 25.02
N ALA A 234 47.36 12.32 26.12
CA ALA A 234 47.22 12.75 27.51
C ALA A 234 48.13 13.93 27.92
N GLY A 235 47.63 14.75 28.86
CA GLY A 235 48.39 15.69 29.68
C GLY A 235 47.65 15.96 31.00
N PRO A 236 48.27 15.80 32.19
CA PRO A 236 47.55 15.83 33.47
C PRO A 236 47.68 17.18 34.20
N GLY A 237 46.65 17.50 35.00
CA GLY A 237 46.81 18.25 36.25
C GLY A 237 46.09 19.59 36.35
N ALA A 238 45.06 19.65 37.21
CA ALA A 238 44.88 20.71 38.20
C ALA A 238 43.81 20.28 39.23
N VAL A 239 44.15 20.43 40.49
CA VAL A 239 43.41 20.06 41.71
C VAL A 239 42.69 21.27 42.32
N SER A 240 41.83 20.99 43.31
CA SER A 240 41.16 21.88 44.29
C SER A 240 39.80 22.45 43.83
N ASP A 241 38.70 22.36 44.60
CA ASP A 241 38.52 22.34 46.07
C ASP A 241 37.11 21.75 46.45
N PRO A 242 36.83 21.38 47.72
CA PRO A 242 35.73 20.48 48.12
C PRO A 242 34.45 21.14 48.67
N SER A 243 33.38 20.35 48.63
CA SER A 243 32.15 20.20 49.48
C SER A 243 31.71 21.31 50.46
N PRO A 244 30.39 21.48 50.68
CA PRO A 244 29.73 20.60 51.64
C PRO A 244 28.34 20.08 51.26
N GLU A 245 28.05 18.98 51.94
CA GLU A 245 26.86 18.16 52.05
C GLU A 245 25.60 18.97 52.44
N MET A 246 24.46 18.67 51.84
CA MET A 246 23.16 18.80 52.50
C MET A 246 22.28 17.59 52.20
N ASP A 247 21.88 16.98 53.30
CA ASP A 247 20.92 15.91 53.48
C ASP A 247 19.49 16.43 53.23
N SER A 248 18.63 15.67 52.57
CA SER A 248 17.18 15.72 52.78
C SER A 248 16.50 14.50 52.16
N GLU A 249 16.01 13.65 53.05
CA GLU A 249 15.09 12.55 52.80
C GLU A 249 13.71 13.04 52.31
N MET A 250 13.11 12.25 51.41
CA MET A 250 11.68 11.91 51.28
C MET A 250 10.61 13.02 51.14
N ASP A 251 9.91 13.07 49.99
CA ASP A 251 8.44 12.94 49.94
C ASP A 251 7.93 12.68 48.50
N SER A 252 6.94 11.80 48.45
CA SER A 252 6.00 11.43 47.39
C SER A 252 5.32 12.61 46.68
N GLY A 253 5.08 12.47 45.37
CA GLY A 253 4.20 13.36 44.61
C GLY A 253 3.88 12.80 43.22
N THR A 254 2.66 12.30 43.09
CA THR A 254 1.94 11.90 41.87
C THR A 254 1.86 13.02 40.82
N ASP A 255 1.99 12.67 39.54
CA ASP A 255 1.24 13.18 38.36
C ASP A 255 1.78 12.40 37.15
N ASP A 256 1.07 11.45 36.53
CA ASP A 256 -0.17 11.57 35.75
C ASP A 256 -0.09 12.62 34.63
N SER A 257 0.17 12.15 33.39
CA SER A 257 -0.47 12.63 32.16
C SER A 257 0.16 11.99 30.91
N GLY A 258 -0.67 11.38 30.06
CA GLY A 258 -0.38 11.31 28.61
C GLY A 258 -0.55 9.99 27.87
N GLY A 259 -1.19 8.96 28.45
CA GLY A 259 -1.62 7.78 27.70
C GLY A 259 -2.91 8.07 26.95
N VAL A 260 -2.85 8.27 25.63
CA VAL A 260 -4.04 8.40 24.79
C VAL A 260 -4.61 7.00 24.55
N ASP A 261 -5.52 6.60 25.45
CA ASP A 261 -6.42 5.47 25.29
C ASP A 261 -7.47 5.82 24.23
N TRP A 262 -7.32 5.26 23.04
CA TRP A 262 -8.39 5.25 22.06
C TRP A 262 -9.00 3.84 22.02
N SER A 263 -10.14 3.72 22.68
CA SER A 263 -11.04 2.57 22.58
C SER A 263 -12.22 2.93 21.65
N PRO A 264 -12.55 2.11 20.63
CA PRO A 264 -13.69 2.38 19.76
C PRO A 264 -15.03 2.10 20.46
N PRO A 265 -16.08 2.91 20.25
CA PRO A 265 -17.37 2.66 20.86
C PRO A 265 -18.14 1.56 20.11
N ALA A 266 -18.67 0.62 20.86
CA ALA A 266 -19.75 -0.27 20.44
C ALA A 266 -21.11 0.36 20.82
N ASP A 267 -22.01 0.50 19.85
CA ASP A 267 -23.46 0.28 19.98
C ASP A 267 -24.16 0.56 18.62
N GLN A 268 -24.69 -0.48 17.97
CA GLN A 268 -26.10 -0.89 17.94
C GLN A 268 -27.00 -0.14 16.93
N GLY A 269 -27.43 -0.88 15.90
CA GLY A 269 -28.85 -1.23 15.76
C GLY A 269 -29.81 -0.29 15.01
N VAL A 270 -30.22 -0.78 13.83
CA VAL A 270 -31.57 -0.72 13.21
C VAL A 270 -31.96 0.56 12.44
N THR A 271 -32.04 0.48 11.10
CA THR A 271 -33.30 0.46 10.29
C THR A 271 -33.01 0.63 8.79
N ASP A 272 -33.41 -0.38 8.00
CA ASP A 272 -33.79 -0.27 6.58
C ASP A 272 -35.15 0.46 6.51
N PRO A 273 -35.50 1.23 5.45
CA PRO A 273 -36.14 0.62 4.28
C PRO A 273 -35.82 1.34 2.94
N ARG A 274 -35.47 0.60 1.88
CA ARG A 274 -36.16 0.56 0.54
C ARG A 274 -35.24 0.33 -0.68
N SER A 275 -35.47 -0.82 -1.31
CA SER A 275 -35.47 -1.14 -2.76
C SER A 275 -35.66 0.06 -3.72
N ARG A 276 -34.99 0.21 -4.88
CA ARG A 276 -34.97 -0.55 -6.17
C ARG A 276 -34.41 0.41 -7.27
N PRO A 277 -34.28 0.07 -8.58
CA PRO A 277 -33.76 -1.11 -9.30
C PRO A 277 -32.64 -0.76 -10.34
N THR A 278 -32.13 -1.81 -10.99
CA THR A 278 -31.26 -1.90 -12.17
C THR A 278 -31.85 -1.38 -13.50
N GLY A 279 -30.99 -0.94 -14.45
CA GLY A 279 -31.27 -0.85 -15.90
C GLY A 279 -30.39 0.16 -16.69
N PRO A 280 -30.14 -0.03 -18.01
CA PRO A 280 -28.77 -0.11 -18.58
C PRO A 280 -28.41 0.87 -19.74
N GLU A 281 -27.14 0.78 -20.18
CA GLU A 281 -26.52 1.05 -21.52
C GLU A 281 -26.66 2.41 -22.22
N ALA A 282 -25.51 3.01 -22.62
CA ALA A 282 -25.13 3.26 -24.04
C ALA A 282 -23.91 4.22 -24.20
N ASP A 283 -22.85 3.67 -24.78
CA ASP A 283 -21.98 4.16 -25.87
C ASP A 283 -21.74 5.67 -26.17
N ALA A 284 -20.45 5.97 -26.40
CA ALA A 284 -19.87 6.52 -27.65
C ALA A 284 -19.06 7.85 -27.59
N HIS A 285 -17.74 7.67 -27.81
CA HIS A 285 -16.90 8.30 -28.84
C HIS A 285 -16.25 9.69 -28.66
N SER A 286 -14.90 9.64 -28.64
CA SER A 286 -13.93 10.35 -29.53
C SER A 286 -13.76 11.87 -29.38
N ALA A 287 -12.60 12.50 -29.56
CA ALA A 287 -11.27 12.11 -30.04
C ALA A 287 -10.19 13.12 -29.59
N ALA A 288 -8.96 12.61 -29.55
CA ALA A 288 -7.63 13.21 -29.78
C ALA A 288 -7.51 14.70 -30.17
N VAL A 289 -6.45 15.37 -29.68
CA VAL A 289 -5.18 15.81 -30.34
C VAL A 289 -4.32 16.42 -29.20
N GLY A 290 -3.12 15.97 -28.84
CA GLY A 290 -1.89 15.90 -29.62
C GLY A 290 -1.09 17.21 -29.52
N ASP A 291 0.10 17.14 -28.89
CA ASP A 291 1.39 17.56 -29.47
C ASP A 291 2.28 18.59 -28.72
N ARG A 292 3.45 18.08 -28.25
CA ARG A 292 4.84 18.61 -28.32
C ARG A 292 5.14 20.03 -27.77
N THR A 293 6.27 20.37 -27.10
CA THR A 293 7.65 19.84 -27.08
C THR A 293 8.51 20.66 -26.08
N ALA A 294 9.56 20.01 -25.53
CA ALA A 294 10.93 20.51 -25.21
C ALA A 294 11.11 21.79 -24.34
N GLY A 295 12.01 21.89 -23.36
CA GLY A 295 13.21 21.14 -22.99
C GLY A 295 14.30 22.13 -22.54
N ARG A 296 15.20 21.69 -21.63
CA ARG A 296 16.54 22.24 -21.29
C ARG A 296 16.71 23.12 -20.03
N ALA A 297 16.98 22.43 -18.91
CA ALA A 297 18.23 22.39 -18.09
C ALA A 297 19.08 23.65 -17.76
N ALA A 298 19.38 23.74 -16.44
CA ALA A 298 20.61 24.15 -15.73
C ALA A 298 21.01 25.65 -15.80
N ASP A 299 21.62 26.33 -14.82
CA ASP A 299 22.22 26.04 -13.50
C ASP A 299 22.49 27.43 -12.86
N ALA A 300 22.69 27.49 -11.54
CA ALA A 300 23.57 28.41 -10.79
C ALA A 300 22.88 29.07 -9.59
N GLY A 301 23.25 28.59 -8.41
CA GLY A 301 22.90 29.16 -7.12
C GLY A 301 23.75 30.39 -6.74
N GLY A 302 23.28 31.07 -5.68
CA GLY A 302 24.12 31.92 -4.85
C GLY A 302 23.62 33.36 -4.60
N ASP A 303 22.42 33.53 -4.05
CA ASP A 303 22.05 34.68 -3.19
C ASP A 303 20.78 34.35 -2.37
N ALA A 304 20.83 33.24 -1.61
CA ALA A 304 19.67 32.47 -1.14
C ALA A 304 19.08 32.89 0.22
N ALA A 305 18.68 34.16 0.39
CA ALA A 305 17.82 34.50 1.54
C ALA A 305 16.84 35.66 1.29
N GLY A 306 17.20 36.62 0.42
CA GLY A 306 16.31 37.73 0.05
C GLY A 306 15.38 37.38 -1.12
N THR A 307 15.95 36.81 -2.18
CA THR A 307 15.26 36.44 -3.43
C THR A 307 14.29 35.29 -3.25
N ASP A 308 14.54 34.36 -2.33
CA ASP A 308 13.61 33.26 -2.06
C ASP A 308 12.30 33.79 -1.47
N THR A 309 12.35 34.77 -0.56
CA THR A 309 11.14 35.37 0.02
C THR A 309 10.33 36.18 -1.01
N GLU A 310 11.00 36.89 -1.91
CA GLU A 310 10.34 37.66 -2.98
C GLU A 310 9.78 36.74 -4.08
N SER A 311 10.49 35.66 -4.42
CA SER A 311 10.05 34.61 -5.34
C SER A 311 8.84 33.85 -4.79
N LEU A 312 8.89 33.48 -3.51
CA LEU A 312 7.76 32.84 -2.82
C LEU A 312 6.55 33.77 -2.76
N LYS A 313 6.73 35.06 -2.44
CA LYS A 313 5.63 36.03 -2.42
C LYS A 313 4.97 36.16 -3.80
N LYS A 314 5.77 36.26 -4.86
CA LYS A 314 5.26 36.30 -6.24
C LYS A 314 4.52 35.03 -6.64
N ARG A 315 4.97 33.87 -6.13
CA ARG A 315 4.31 32.58 -6.36
C ARG A 315 2.99 32.47 -5.61
N VAL A 316 2.91 32.98 -4.38
CA VAL A 316 1.66 33.08 -3.63
C VAL A 316 0.67 34.00 -4.34
N GLU A 317 1.07 35.20 -4.77
CA GLU A 317 0.20 36.11 -5.52
C GLU A 317 -0.31 35.49 -6.83
N THR A 318 0.52 34.67 -7.50
CA THR A 318 0.13 33.96 -8.72
C THR A 318 -0.89 32.85 -8.43
N LEU A 319 -0.68 32.10 -7.34
CA LEU A 319 -1.58 31.03 -6.92
C LEU A 319 -2.92 31.58 -6.42
N GLU A 320 -2.92 32.69 -5.66
CA GLU A 320 -4.13 33.39 -5.24
C GLU A 320 -4.95 33.85 -6.46
N ALA A 321 -4.31 34.45 -7.46
CA ALA A 321 -4.98 34.84 -8.70
C ALA A 321 -5.47 33.63 -9.54
N GLN A 322 -4.83 32.46 -9.42
CA GLN A 322 -5.34 31.22 -10.04
C GLN A 322 -6.53 30.65 -9.29
N LEU A 323 -6.50 30.64 -7.96
CA LEU A 323 -7.60 30.19 -7.13
C LEU A 323 -8.85 31.06 -7.32
N GLU A 324 -8.69 32.38 -7.39
CA GLU A 324 -9.81 33.28 -7.63
C GLU A 324 -10.47 33.02 -8.99
N ARG A 325 -9.66 32.84 -10.05
CA ARG A 325 -10.18 32.43 -11.38
C ARG A 325 -10.88 31.08 -11.39
N GLN A 326 -10.39 30.11 -10.60
CA GLN A 326 -11.04 28.82 -10.48
C GLN A 326 -12.37 28.92 -9.72
N ASN A 327 -12.42 29.75 -8.67
CA ASN A 327 -13.63 29.96 -7.90
C ASN A 327 -14.71 30.65 -8.75
N ASP A 328 -14.33 31.68 -9.51
CA ASP A 328 -15.24 32.35 -10.46
C ASP A 328 -15.77 31.36 -11.52
N LEU A 329 -14.92 30.45 -12.00
CA LEU A 329 -15.33 29.41 -12.95
C LEU A 329 -16.31 28.43 -12.31
N LEU A 330 -16.06 27.99 -11.08
CA LEU A 330 -16.96 27.10 -10.34
C LEU A 330 -18.32 27.76 -10.07
N GLU A 331 -18.34 29.05 -9.75
CA GLU A 331 -19.58 29.82 -9.57
C GLU A 331 -20.37 29.88 -10.89
N SER A 332 -19.70 30.15 -12.02
CA SER A 332 -20.36 30.16 -13.34
C SER A 332 -20.89 28.77 -13.76
N GLN A 333 -20.18 27.69 -13.39
CA GLN A 333 -20.63 26.33 -13.62
C GLN A 333 -21.84 26.00 -12.73
N GLY A 334 -21.83 26.46 -11.48
CA GLY A 334 -22.96 26.35 -10.55
C GLY A 334 -24.22 27.02 -11.12
N GLU A 335 -24.12 28.26 -11.59
CA GLU A 335 -25.24 28.97 -12.22
C GLU A 335 -25.76 28.24 -13.47
N THR A 336 -24.85 27.70 -14.29
CA THR A 336 -25.21 26.93 -15.49
C THR A 336 -25.96 25.65 -15.13
N ILE A 337 -25.51 24.94 -14.09
CA ILE A 337 -26.16 23.73 -13.59
C ILE A 337 -27.54 24.07 -13.03
N GLU A 338 -27.68 25.15 -12.26
CA GLU A 338 -28.97 25.59 -11.74
C GLU A 338 -29.95 25.93 -12.87
N GLN A 339 -29.48 26.61 -13.93
CA GLN A 339 -30.29 26.92 -15.09
C GLN A 339 -30.76 25.66 -15.82
N LEU A 340 -29.87 24.67 -16.01
CA LEU A 340 -30.23 23.37 -16.61
C LEU A 340 -31.22 22.58 -15.75
N VAL A 341 -31.06 22.62 -14.42
CA VAL A 341 -31.99 21.98 -13.48
C VAL A 341 -33.36 22.66 -13.51
N GLU A 342 -33.42 23.98 -13.60
CA GLU A 342 -34.66 24.76 -13.72
C GLU A 342 -35.38 24.46 -15.06
N GLU A 343 -34.64 24.37 -16.17
CA GLU A 343 -35.20 23.97 -17.47
C GLU A 343 -35.74 22.53 -17.46
N LEU A 344 -35.01 21.58 -16.87
CA LEU A 344 -35.47 20.20 -16.70
C LEU A 344 -36.71 20.09 -15.80
N ARG A 345 -36.83 20.97 -14.79
CA ARG A 345 -38.02 21.02 -13.92
C ARG A 345 -39.23 21.66 -14.59
N ARG A 346 -39.05 22.65 -15.47
CA ARG A 346 -40.14 23.34 -16.19
C ARG A 346 -40.60 22.57 -17.44
N GLY A 347 -39.77 21.66 -17.96
CA GLY A 347 -40.07 20.77 -19.08
C GLY A 347 -40.84 19.49 -18.73
N ARG A 348 -41.32 19.34 -17.49
CA ARG A 348 -42.08 18.17 -17.02
C ARG A 348 -43.52 18.48 -16.65
#